data_AF-A0A6G0VPD9-F1
#
_entry.id   AF-A0A6G0VPD9-F1
#
_cell.length_a   1.000
_cell.length_b   1.000
_cell.length_c   1.000
_cell.angle_alpha   90.00
_cell.angle_beta   90.00
_cell.angle_gamma   90.00
#
_symmetry.space_group_name_H-M   'P 1'
#
loop_
_entity.id
_entity.type
_entity.pdbx_description
1 polymer ?
#
loop_
_entity_poly.entity_id
_entity_poly.type
_entity_poly.pdbx_seq_one_letter_code
_entity_poly.pdbx_strand_id
1 'polypeptide(L)'
;MKIQCIPEAFAFFNFFQLNDILNSFGGILDLVLSNDKRIYVLKAENSAVPCDSYHPALDIMVKLDNVSPLLDRSHNYFDFLHAPYTEICKFLDSFNWLETLMSLDVDKSANALYDALHFCILNFVPEGKKRAHAKFKTSHCPLDYAEFSTLRASYKAEYKKCHTAFLSRTESMLKSNPRSFWDFVRVHKSSNEIPHTVHFENIKSSGIESVSNLFSQYFNSVYVPPLSIDSPSSFLCHDLPST
;
A
#
# COMPACT_ATOMS: atom_id res chain seq x y z
N MET A 1 1.05 16.88 32.40
CA MET A 1 1.87 15.82 31.79
C MET A 1 2.51 16.42 30.54
N LYS A 2 3.77 16.90 30.63
CA LYS A 2 4.49 17.50 29.50
C LYS A 2 5.01 16.34 28.63
N ILE A 3 4.72 16.37 27.34
CA ILE A 3 5.20 15.41 26.35
C ILE A 3 6.72 15.62 26.23
N GLN A 4 7.50 14.88 27.03
CA GLN A 4 8.97 14.94 27.04
C GLN A 4 9.60 13.95 26.04
N CYS A 5 8.80 13.14 25.35
CA CYS A 5 9.29 11.91 24.73
C CYS A 5 9.70 12.05 23.26
N ILE A 6 9.35 13.17 22.61
CA ILE A 6 9.52 13.29 21.15
C ILE A 6 11.00 13.51 20.76
N PRO A 7 11.74 14.46 21.36
CA PRO A 7 13.14 14.68 20.99
C PRO A 7 14.04 13.47 21.31
N GLU A 8 13.78 12.80 22.43
CA GLU A 8 14.53 11.62 22.88
C GLU A 8 14.32 10.42 21.95
N ALA A 9 13.09 10.19 21.48
CA ALA A 9 12.78 9.13 20.52
C ALA A 9 13.48 9.37 19.17
N PHE A 10 13.46 10.60 18.66
CA PHE A 10 14.17 10.94 17.43
C PHE A 10 15.68 10.80 17.57
N ALA A 11 16.26 11.23 18.69
CA ALA A 11 17.68 11.04 18.98
C ALA A 11 18.06 9.55 19.06
N PHE A 12 17.23 8.69 19.67
CA PHE A 12 17.45 7.25 19.73
C PHE A 12 17.54 6.61 18.34
N PHE A 13 16.71 7.05 17.40
CA PHE A 13 16.76 6.59 15.99
C PHE A 13 17.77 7.36 15.12
N ASN A 14 18.66 8.15 15.75
CA ASN A 14 19.71 8.92 15.10
C ASN A 14 19.18 9.98 14.12
N PHE A 15 17.99 10.54 14.38
CA PHE A 15 17.43 11.67 13.64
C PHE A 15 17.92 12.97 14.24
N PHE A 16 18.27 13.92 13.37
CA PHE A 16 18.73 15.25 13.75
C PHE A 16 17.86 16.31 13.08
N GLN A 17 17.69 17.44 13.74
CA GLN A 17 17.00 18.60 13.18
C GLN A 17 17.90 19.24 12.13
N LEU A 18 17.39 19.32 10.90
CA LEU A 18 18.06 19.85 9.72
C LEU A 18 17.61 21.27 9.36
N ASN A 19 16.43 21.70 9.82
CA ASN A 19 15.98 23.07 9.59
C ASN A 19 16.62 24.04 10.59
N ASP A 20 17.38 25.00 10.09
CA ASP A 20 18.02 26.09 10.81
C ASP A 20 17.43 27.48 10.46
N ILE A 21 16.37 27.52 9.64
CA ILE A 21 15.78 28.75 9.14
C ILE A 21 14.90 29.38 10.21
N LEU A 22 15.28 30.61 10.59
CA LEU A 22 14.55 31.42 11.58
C LEU A 22 13.32 32.07 10.95
N ASN A 23 12.25 32.15 11.74
CA ASN A 23 11.10 32.98 11.43
C ASN A 23 11.42 34.48 11.60
N SER A 24 10.43 35.33 11.27
CA SER A 24 10.58 36.79 11.35
C SER A 24 10.85 37.33 12.77
N PHE A 25 10.71 36.49 13.79
CA PHE A 25 10.94 36.82 15.20
C PHE A 25 12.22 36.14 15.77
N GLY A 26 13.02 35.49 14.92
CA GLY A 26 14.26 34.84 15.33
C GLY A 26 14.11 33.46 15.98
N GLY A 27 12.91 32.85 15.93
CA GLY A 27 12.64 31.51 16.44
C GLY A 27 12.53 30.45 15.34
N ILE A 28 12.71 29.18 15.70
CA ILE A 28 12.46 28.02 14.81
C ILE A 28 11.22 27.29 15.33
N LEU A 29 10.17 27.25 14.51
CA LEU A 29 8.93 26.52 14.83
C LEU A 29 8.79 25.24 14.01
N ASP A 30 9.27 25.27 12.77
CA ASP A 30 9.14 24.14 11.84
C ASP A 30 10.29 23.14 12.02
N LEU A 31 9.95 21.89 12.31
CA LEU A 31 10.91 20.82 12.50
C LEU A 31 11.08 19.98 11.22
N VAL A 32 12.33 19.78 10.81
CA VAL A 32 12.69 18.87 9.72
C VAL A 32 13.72 17.91 10.28
N LEU A 33 13.29 16.69 10.62
CA LEU A 33 14.13 15.69 11.27
C LEU A 33 14.51 14.61 10.26
N SER A 34 15.81 14.29 10.16
CA SER A 34 16.28 13.16 9.36
C SER A 34 17.60 12.60 9.90
N ASN A 35 17.85 11.33 9.63
CA ASN A 35 19.14 10.67 9.83
C ASN A 35 19.98 10.63 8.53
N ASP A 36 19.46 11.19 7.44
CA ASP A 36 20.10 11.21 6.12
C ASP A 36 20.78 12.56 5.86
N LYS A 37 22.11 12.52 5.72
CA LYS A 37 22.95 13.70 5.45
C LYS A 37 22.83 14.24 4.02
N ARG A 38 22.09 13.56 3.15
CA ARG A 38 21.84 14.00 1.77
C ARG A 38 20.71 15.02 1.68
N ILE A 39 20.01 15.27 2.79
CA ILE A 39 18.92 16.23 2.86
C ILE A 39 19.45 17.61 3.22
N TYR A 40 19.06 18.62 2.45
CA TYR A 40 19.36 20.02 2.68
C TYR A 40 18.06 20.80 2.78
N VAL A 41 17.99 21.74 3.72
CA VAL A 41 16.84 22.63 3.90
C VAL A 41 17.28 24.04 3.55
N LEU A 42 16.52 24.71 2.68
CA LEU A 42 16.77 26.08 2.25
C LEU A 42 15.49 26.90 2.44
N LYS A 43 15.64 28.23 2.54
CA LYS A 43 14.48 29.12 2.56
C LYS A 43 13.98 29.24 1.12
N ALA A 44 12.70 28.97 0.90
CA ALA A 44 12.13 29.05 -0.43
C ALA A 44 12.14 30.51 -0.93
N GLU A 45 12.64 30.70 -2.14
CA GLU A 45 12.68 32.02 -2.79
C GLU A 45 11.31 32.43 -3.34
N ASN A 46 10.52 31.45 -3.76
CA ASN A 46 9.19 31.65 -4.32
C ASN A 46 8.18 30.79 -3.56
N SER A 47 7.24 31.43 -2.87
CA SER A 47 6.14 30.73 -2.23
C SER A 47 4.88 30.83 -3.08
N ALA A 48 4.21 29.70 -3.31
CA ALA A 48 2.92 29.65 -4.03
C ALA A 48 1.78 30.30 -3.22
N VAL A 49 1.97 30.47 -1.91
CA VAL A 49 1.05 31.14 -1.00
C VAL A 49 1.78 32.25 -0.24
N PRO A 50 1.11 33.35 0.17
CA PRO A 50 1.72 34.36 1.02
C PRO A 50 2.29 33.72 2.30
N CYS A 51 3.58 33.93 2.57
CA CYS A 51 4.24 33.36 3.75
C CYS A 51 3.70 33.99 5.04
N ASP A 52 3.46 33.15 6.05
CA ASP A 52 3.19 33.61 7.41
C ASP A 52 4.50 34.10 8.07
N SER A 53 4.39 35.09 8.96
CA SER A 53 5.51 35.61 9.75
C SER A 53 6.12 34.58 10.70
N TYR A 54 5.34 33.57 11.10
CA TYR A 54 5.79 32.48 11.96
C TYR A 54 6.39 31.29 11.20
N HIS A 55 5.97 31.09 9.95
CA HIS A 55 6.29 29.91 9.15
C HIS A 55 6.91 30.33 7.80
N PRO A 56 8.24 30.49 7.74
CA PRO A 56 8.93 30.73 6.48
C PRO A 56 8.79 29.50 5.58
N ALA A 57 8.51 29.71 4.29
CA ALA A 57 8.47 28.63 3.32
C ALA A 57 9.86 27.98 3.19
N LEU A 58 9.90 26.63 3.18
CA LEU A 58 11.12 25.83 3.13
C LEU A 58 11.18 25.01 1.85
N ASP A 59 12.34 24.99 1.21
CA ASP A 59 12.68 24.06 0.13
C ASP A 59 13.53 22.93 0.72
N ILE A 60 13.02 21.69 0.64
CA ILE A 60 13.71 20.49 1.14
C ILE A 60 14.23 19.70 -0.05
N MET A 61 15.55 19.64 -0.19
CA MET A 61 16.23 18.97 -1.29
C MET A 61 16.90 17.68 -0.81
N VAL A 62 16.80 16.62 -1.62
CA VAL A 62 17.51 15.36 -1.38
C VAL A 62 18.54 15.16 -2.49
N LYS A 63 19.82 15.15 -2.13
CA LYS A 63 20.89 14.82 -3.07
C LYS A 63 20.86 13.32 -3.36
N LEU A 64 20.32 12.96 -4.51
CA LEU A 64 20.39 11.60 -5.02
C LEU A 64 21.78 11.40 -5.66
N ASP A 65 22.57 10.50 -5.11
CA ASP A 65 23.73 9.99 -5.85
C ASP A 65 23.20 9.22 -7.07
N ASN A 66 23.80 9.42 -8.24
CA ASN A 66 23.38 8.82 -9.53
C ASN A 66 23.46 7.28 -9.58
N VAL A 67 23.68 6.64 -8.45
CA VAL A 67 23.53 5.19 -8.26
C VAL A 67 22.33 5.00 -7.36
N SER A 68 21.13 5.04 -7.94
CA SER A 68 20.02 4.35 -7.28
C SER A 68 20.43 2.89 -7.16
N PRO A 69 20.46 2.29 -5.96
CA PRO A 69 20.54 0.84 -5.90
C PRO A 69 19.32 0.35 -6.70
N LEU A 70 19.56 -0.46 -7.73
CA LEU A 70 18.50 -1.25 -8.35
C LEU A 70 17.68 -1.80 -7.19
N LEU A 71 16.39 -1.47 -7.13
CA LEU A 71 15.48 -2.00 -6.12
C LEU A 71 15.69 -3.51 -6.09
N ASP A 72 16.32 -4.01 -5.02
CA ASP A 72 16.66 -5.42 -4.93
C ASP A 72 15.39 -6.23 -4.68
N ARG A 73 14.72 -6.55 -5.78
CA ARG A 73 13.53 -7.41 -5.80
C ARG A 73 13.89 -8.89 -5.67
N SER A 74 15.14 -9.24 -5.33
CA SER A 74 15.53 -10.65 -5.10
C SER A 74 15.05 -11.21 -3.77
N HIS A 75 14.38 -10.41 -2.93
CA HIS A 75 13.82 -10.89 -1.69
C HIS A 75 12.72 -11.94 -1.96
N ASN A 76 13.04 -13.19 -1.61
CA ASN A 76 12.08 -14.28 -1.56
C ASN A 76 11.33 -14.17 -0.22
N TYR A 77 10.02 -14.39 -0.27
CA TYR A 77 9.16 -14.40 0.92
C TYR A 77 8.69 -15.82 1.15
N PHE A 78 8.81 -16.26 2.39
CA PHE A 78 8.24 -17.51 2.88
C PHE A 78 6.72 -17.37 3.05
N ASP A 79 5.97 -18.33 2.51
CA ASP A 79 4.52 -18.38 2.65
C ASP A 79 4.13 -19.12 3.94
N PHE A 80 4.22 -18.42 5.06
CA PHE A 80 3.87 -18.96 6.38
C PHE A 80 2.40 -19.34 6.52
N LEU A 81 1.51 -18.81 5.67
CA LEU A 81 0.08 -19.16 5.69
C LEU A 81 -0.14 -20.60 5.24
N HIS A 82 0.68 -21.08 4.31
CA HIS A 82 0.58 -22.42 3.73
C HIS A 82 1.64 -23.38 4.28
N ALA A 83 2.34 -23.02 5.35
CA ALA A 83 3.31 -23.90 5.98
C ALA A 83 2.62 -25.16 6.55
N PRO A 84 3.18 -26.37 6.35
CA PRO A 84 2.63 -27.61 6.89
C PRO A 84 3.01 -27.75 8.37
N TYR A 85 2.34 -26.98 9.24
CA TYR A 85 2.65 -26.94 10.68
C TYR A 85 2.59 -28.30 11.36
N THR A 86 1.74 -29.22 10.90
CA THR A 86 1.70 -30.59 11.42
C THR A 86 3.04 -31.31 11.27
N GLU A 87 3.73 -31.15 10.13
CA GLU A 87 5.04 -31.77 9.90
C GLU A 87 6.16 -31.01 10.61
N ILE A 88 6.05 -29.68 10.70
CA ILE A 88 6.96 -28.85 11.49
C ILE A 88 6.93 -29.28 12.97
N CYS A 89 5.74 -29.46 13.55
CA CYS A 89 5.60 -29.91 14.93
C CYS A 89 6.19 -31.31 15.11
N LYS A 90 5.87 -32.27 14.23
CA LYS A 90 6.47 -33.62 14.30
C LYS A 90 8.01 -33.59 14.27
N PHE A 91 8.59 -32.74 13.45
CA PHE A 91 10.05 -32.57 13.40
C PHE A 91 10.58 -31.98 14.71
N LEU A 92 9.97 -30.93 15.24
CA LEU A 92 10.38 -30.33 16.51
C LEU A 92 10.20 -31.30 17.70
N ASP A 93 9.15 -32.12 17.68
CA ASP A 93 8.87 -33.14 18.69
C ASP A 93 9.84 -34.33 18.60
N SER A 94 10.60 -34.46 17.50
CA SER A 94 11.58 -35.53 17.35
C SER A 94 12.85 -35.32 18.19
N PHE A 95 13.08 -34.11 18.72
CA PHE A 95 14.23 -33.79 19.54
C PHE A 95 13.94 -34.03 21.03
N ASN A 96 14.92 -34.61 21.73
CA ASN A 96 14.91 -34.63 23.19
C ASN A 96 15.40 -33.27 23.75
N TRP A 97 14.52 -32.27 23.76
CA TRP A 97 14.86 -30.92 24.19
C TRP A 97 15.45 -30.84 25.60
N LEU A 98 15.02 -31.72 26.50
CA LEU A 98 15.54 -31.73 27.87
C LEU A 98 17.03 -32.08 27.89
N GLU A 99 17.44 -33.11 27.16
CA GLU A 99 18.84 -33.52 27.02
C GLU A 99 19.66 -32.50 26.21
N THR A 100 19.10 -32.01 25.11
CA THR A 100 19.75 -31.01 24.24
C THR A 100 20.06 -29.73 25.00
N LEU A 101 19.15 -29.25 25.87
CA LEU A 101 19.29 -27.99 26.58
C LEU A 101 20.03 -28.14 27.92
N MET A 102 19.98 -29.31 28.57
CA MET A 102 20.61 -29.54 29.88
C MET A 102 22.12 -29.30 29.89
N SER A 103 22.79 -29.50 28.76
CA SER A 103 24.25 -29.39 28.64
C SER A 103 24.73 -28.03 28.15
N LEU A 104 23.81 -27.10 27.84
CA LEU A 104 24.11 -25.84 27.18
C LEU A 104 23.90 -24.64 28.12
N ASP A 105 24.70 -23.61 27.93
CA ASP A 105 24.41 -22.29 28.48
C ASP A 105 23.21 -21.65 27.77
N VAL A 106 22.72 -20.53 28.30
CA VAL A 106 21.50 -19.86 27.82
C VAL A 106 21.63 -19.46 26.34
N ASP A 107 22.79 -18.93 25.94
CA ASP A 107 22.99 -18.44 24.57
C ASP A 107 23.06 -19.61 23.59
N LYS A 108 23.78 -20.68 23.93
CA LYS A 108 23.84 -21.90 23.11
C LYS A 108 22.50 -22.62 23.03
N SER A 109 21.74 -22.61 24.12
CA SER A 109 20.37 -23.13 24.16
C SER A 109 19.45 -22.38 23.20
N ALA A 110 19.52 -21.05 23.21
CA ALA A 110 18.77 -20.21 22.28
C ALA A 110 19.18 -20.47 20.83
N ASN A 111 20.48 -20.58 20.54
CA ASN A 111 20.97 -20.88 19.19
C ASN A 111 20.47 -22.25 18.71
N ALA A 112 20.49 -23.30 19.54
CA ALA A 112 19.99 -24.61 19.17
C ALA A 112 18.49 -24.59 18.79
N LEU A 113 17.68 -23.81 19.51
CA LEU A 113 16.27 -23.58 19.18
C LEU A 113 16.12 -22.80 17.86
N TYR A 114 16.91 -21.75 17.67
CA TYR A 114 16.91 -20.98 16.43
C TYR A 114 17.32 -21.81 15.23
N ASP A 115 18.33 -22.67 15.35
CA ASP A 115 18.78 -23.55 14.28
C ASP A 115 17.68 -24.53 13.86
N ALA A 116 16.98 -25.14 14.83
CA ALA A 116 15.87 -26.04 14.55
C ALA A 116 14.69 -25.30 13.88
N LEU A 117 14.33 -24.12 14.38
CA LEU A 117 13.28 -23.30 13.78
C LEU A 117 13.67 -22.81 12.38
N HIS A 118 14.90 -22.38 12.20
CA HIS A 118 15.42 -21.93 10.92
C HIS A 118 15.43 -23.06 9.90
N PHE A 119 15.86 -24.26 10.33
CA PHE A 119 15.75 -25.46 9.52
C PHE A 119 14.29 -25.72 9.11
N CYS A 120 13.33 -25.59 10.02
CA CYS A 120 11.92 -25.74 9.68
C CYS A 120 11.45 -24.74 8.63
N ILE A 121 11.84 -23.48 8.77
CA ILE A 121 11.49 -22.41 7.83
C ILE A 121 12.05 -22.71 6.44
N LEU A 122 13.32 -23.10 6.35
CA LEU A 122 13.97 -23.35 5.07
C LEU A 122 13.45 -24.58 4.32
N ASN A 123 12.99 -25.60 5.06
CA ASN A 123 12.64 -26.92 4.50
C ASN A 123 11.14 -27.19 4.41
N PHE A 124 10.33 -26.65 5.33
CA PHE A 124 8.90 -26.91 5.35
C PHE A 124 8.06 -25.73 4.86
N VAL A 125 8.52 -24.48 5.05
CA VAL A 125 7.73 -23.31 4.64
C VAL A 125 7.88 -23.06 3.13
N PRO A 126 6.79 -23.07 2.35
CA PRO A 126 6.90 -22.90 0.91
C PRO A 126 7.46 -21.53 0.49
N GLU A 127 8.48 -21.53 -0.35
CA GLU A 127 8.89 -20.36 -1.15
C GLU A 127 8.35 -20.53 -2.58
N GLY A 128 7.02 -20.51 -2.67
CA GLY A 128 6.22 -21.41 -3.51
C GLY A 128 6.32 -21.34 -5.03
N LYS A 129 7.16 -20.49 -5.64
CA LYS A 129 7.33 -20.48 -7.11
C LYS A 129 8.63 -19.83 -7.55
N LYS A 130 8.99 -18.71 -6.90
CA LYS A 130 10.17 -17.92 -7.29
C LYS A 130 11.46 -18.66 -7.00
N ARG A 131 11.58 -19.36 -5.86
CA ARG A 131 12.75 -20.17 -5.52
C ARG A 131 12.88 -21.39 -6.43
N ALA A 132 11.79 -22.13 -6.68
CA ALA A 132 11.84 -23.26 -7.63
C ALA A 132 12.26 -22.80 -9.04
N HIS A 133 11.75 -21.64 -9.48
CA HIS A 133 12.19 -21.02 -10.73
C HIS A 133 13.67 -20.61 -10.68
N ALA A 134 14.13 -19.95 -9.62
CA ALA A 134 15.52 -19.54 -9.45
C ALA A 134 16.46 -20.75 -9.41
N LYS A 135 16.09 -21.81 -8.67
CA LYS A 135 16.79 -23.09 -8.58
C LYS A 135 16.96 -23.72 -9.96
N PHE A 136 15.87 -23.87 -10.73
CA PHE A 136 15.94 -24.31 -12.12
C PHE A 136 16.83 -23.40 -12.99
N LYS A 137 16.70 -22.08 -12.83
CA LYS A 137 17.50 -21.10 -13.58
C LYS A 137 18.99 -21.18 -13.26
N THR A 138 19.37 -21.66 -12.08
CA THR A 138 20.76 -21.90 -11.70
C THR A 138 21.25 -23.29 -12.09
N SER A 139 20.45 -24.33 -11.85
CA SER A 139 20.86 -25.73 -12.03
C SER A 139 20.72 -26.24 -13.47
N HIS A 140 19.77 -25.67 -14.23
CA HIS A 140 19.32 -26.17 -15.53
C HIS A 140 18.87 -27.65 -15.52
N CYS A 141 18.56 -28.18 -14.32
CA CYS A 141 18.16 -29.56 -14.12
C CYS A 141 16.68 -29.78 -14.52
N PRO A 142 16.35 -30.83 -15.30
CA PRO A 142 14.97 -31.15 -15.65
C PRO A 142 14.07 -31.47 -14.44
N LEU A 143 14.62 -32.02 -13.36
CA LEU A 143 13.87 -32.31 -12.13
C LEU A 143 13.43 -31.02 -11.43
N ASP A 144 14.31 -30.01 -11.38
CA ASP A 144 13.99 -28.69 -10.81
C ASP A 144 12.97 -27.94 -11.67
N TYR A 145 13.01 -28.14 -13.00
CA TYR A 145 11.96 -27.64 -13.89
C TYR A 145 10.61 -28.31 -13.62
N ALA A 146 10.57 -29.62 -13.42
CA ALA A 146 9.35 -30.34 -13.09
C ALA A 146 8.75 -29.87 -11.76
N GLU A 147 9.58 -29.64 -10.75
CA GLU A 147 9.20 -29.04 -9.47
C GLU A 147 8.58 -27.65 -9.66
N PHE A 148 9.27 -26.75 -10.38
CA PHE A 148 8.76 -25.41 -10.70
C PHE A 148 7.45 -25.44 -11.50
N SER A 149 7.37 -26.31 -12.51
CA SER A 149 6.21 -26.46 -13.38
C SER A 149 4.99 -26.93 -12.59
N THR A 150 5.17 -27.90 -11.68
CA THR A 150 4.11 -28.41 -10.80
C THR A 150 3.59 -27.31 -9.89
N LEU A 151 4.49 -26.57 -9.21
CA LEU A 151 4.11 -25.44 -8.37
C LEU A 151 3.36 -24.36 -9.16
N ARG A 152 3.85 -24.01 -10.35
CA ARG A 152 3.18 -23.04 -11.24
C ARG A 152 1.78 -23.51 -11.65
N ALA A 153 1.61 -24.80 -11.95
CA ALA A 153 0.32 -25.38 -12.33
C ALA A 153 -0.68 -25.32 -11.16
N SER A 154 -0.27 -25.71 -9.95
CA SER A 154 -1.10 -25.64 -8.75
C SER A 154 -1.55 -24.21 -8.43
N TYR A 155 -0.63 -23.23 -8.47
CA TYR A 155 -0.99 -21.81 -8.29
C TYR A 155 -2.02 -21.33 -9.33
N LYS A 156 -1.84 -21.70 -10.60
CA LYS A 156 -2.76 -21.31 -11.67
C LYS A 156 -4.14 -21.94 -11.47
N ALA A 157 -4.21 -23.19 -10.99
CA ALA A 157 -5.46 -23.87 -10.70
C ALA A 157 -6.21 -23.20 -9.53
N GLU A 158 -5.52 -22.95 -8.41
CA GLU A 158 -6.15 -22.34 -7.23
C GLU A 158 -6.55 -20.88 -7.52
N TYR A 159 -5.70 -20.11 -8.21
CA TYR A 159 -6.06 -18.76 -8.66
C TYR A 159 -7.34 -18.76 -9.49
N LYS A 160 -7.46 -19.67 -10.47
CA LYS A 160 -8.68 -19.77 -11.29
C LYS A 160 -9.90 -20.07 -10.43
N LYS A 161 -9.81 -21.04 -9.53
CA LYS A 161 -10.88 -21.43 -8.62
C LYS A 161 -11.34 -20.27 -7.73
N CYS A 162 -10.41 -19.58 -7.08
CA CYS A 162 -10.71 -18.41 -6.26
C CYS A 162 -11.29 -17.26 -7.07
N HIS A 163 -10.75 -16.99 -8.26
CA HIS A 163 -11.24 -15.95 -9.15
C HIS A 163 -12.66 -16.24 -9.63
N THR A 164 -12.95 -17.50 -10.02
CA THR A 164 -14.32 -17.89 -10.38
C THR A 164 -15.29 -17.74 -9.22
N ALA A 165 -14.90 -18.17 -8.01
CA ALA A 165 -15.73 -18.01 -6.81
C ALA A 165 -15.97 -16.54 -6.47
N PHE A 166 -14.93 -15.69 -6.58
CA PHE A 166 -15.03 -14.25 -6.41
C PHE A 166 -15.98 -13.62 -7.42
N LEU A 167 -15.88 -13.97 -8.71
CA LEU A 167 -16.78 -13.47 -9.75
C LEU A 167 -18.22 -13.87 -9.46
N SER A 168 -18.49 -15.16 -9.23
CA SER A 168 -19.85 -15.62 -8.92
C SER A 168 -20.43 -14.96 -7.68
N ARG A 169 -19.62 -14.78 -6.62
CA ARG A 169 -20.04 -14.05 -5.42
C ARG A 169 -20.34 -12.59 -5.73
N THR A 170 -19.45 -11.91 -6.44
CA THR A 170 -19.59 -10.50 -6.82
C THR A 170 -20.82 -10.29 -7.70
N GLU A 171 -21.06 -11.14 -8.69
CA GLU A 171 -22.25 -11.10 -9.55
C GLU A 171 -23.55 -11.33 -8.77
N SER A 172 -23.55 -12.27 -7.82
CA SER A 172 -24.69 -12.49 -6.92
C SER A 172 -24.93 -11.29 -6.00
N MET A 173 -23.86 -10.72 -5.45
CA MET A 173 -23.93 -9.52 -4.60
C MET A 173 -24.34 -8.28 -5.38
N LEU A 174 -23.97 -8.13 -6.65
CA LEU A 174 -24.45 -7.04 -7.50
C LEU A 174 -25.98 -7.03 -7.63
N LYS A 175 -26.62 -8.20 -7.65
CA LYS A 175 -28.08 -8.33 -7.72
C LYS A 175 -28.78 -8.09 -6.38
N SER A 176 -28.18 -8.52 -5.28
CA SER A 176 -28.81 -8.57 -3.95
C SER A 176 -28.40 -7.41 -3.03
N ASN A 177 -27.15 -6.95 -3.13
CA ASN A 177 -26.57 -5.86 -2.34
C ASN A 177 -25.41 -5.17 -3.10
N PRO A 178 -25.74 -4.30 -4.09
CA PRO A 178 -24.75 -3.65 -4.94
C PRO A 178 -23.82 -2.67 -4.17
N ARG A 179 -24.18 -2.27 -2.94
CA ARG A 179 -23.39 -1.34 -2.13
C ARG A 179 -21.98 -1.85 -1.86
N SER A 180 -21.86 -3.15 -1.54
CA SER A 180 -20.60 -3.83 -1.27
C SER A 180 -19.60 -3.76 -2.44
N PHE A 181 -20.10 -3.90 -3.68
CA PHE A 181 -19.30 -3.73 -4.89
C PHE A 181 -18.82 -2.30 -5.05
N TRP A 182 -19.71 -1.32 -4.86
CA TRP A 182 -19.34 0.09 -4.96
C TRP A 182 -18.41 0.55 -3.83
N ASP A 183 -18.49 -0.03 -2.64
CA ASP A 183 -17.52 0.15 -1.56
C ASP A 183 -16.14 -0.36 -1.99
N PHE A 184 -16.06 -1.60 -2.52
CA PHE A 184 -14.82 -2.17 -3.05
C PHE A 184 -14.22 -1.29 -4.16
N VAL A 185 -15.03 -0.88 -5.14
CA VAL A 185 -14.58 0.01 -6.23
C VAL A 185 -14.10 1.35 -5.68
N ARG A 186 -14.79 1.96 -4.71
CA ARG A 186 -14.36 3.22 -4.08
C ARG A 186 -13.00 3.10 -3.41
N VAL A 187 -12.79 2.02 -2.66
CA VAL A 187 -11.53 1.78 -1.93
C VAL A 187 -10.36 1.56 -2.89
N HIS A 188 -10.60 0.93 -4.04
CA HIS A 188 -9.56 0.60 -5.03
C HIS A 188 -9.45 1.60 -6.19
N LYS A 189 -10.28 2.63 -6.22
CA LYS A 189 -10.11 3.75 -7.15
C LYS A 189 -8.97 4.62 -6.63
N SER A 190 -8.00 4.94 -7.48
CA SER A 190 -6.99 5.97 -7.18
C SER A 190 -7.70 7.28 -6.80
N SER A 191 -7.06 8.07 -5.92
CA SER A 191 -7.61 9.32 -5.35
C SER A 191 -8.47 10.08 -6.35
N ASN A 192 -9.70 10.42 -5.93
CA ASN A 192 -10.64 11.22 -6.69
C ASN A 192 -10.13 12.67 -6.80
N GLU A 193 -9.02 12.89 -7.49
CA GLU A 193 -8.79 14.19 -8.11
C GLU A 193 -9.84 14.32 -9.20
N ILE A 194 -10.78 15.24 -8.98
CA ILE A 194 -11.57 15.79 -10.08
C ILE A 194 -10.53 16.27 -11.10
N PRO A 195 -10.63 15.84 -12.37
CA PRO A 195 -9.70 16.31 -13.39
C PRO A 195 -9.63 17.84 -13.32
N HIS A 196 -8.44 18.39 -13.04
CA HIS A 196 -8.24 19.85 -12.97
C HIS A 196 -8.61 20.54 -14.28
N THR A 197 -8.78 19.78 -15.35
CA THR A 197 -9.28 20.26 -16.62
C THR A 197 -10.23 19.24 -17.25
N VAL A 198 -11.40 19.71 -17.66
CA VAL A 198 -12.36 18.95 -18.48
C VAL A 198 -12.54 19.64 -19.83
N HIS A 199 -12.93 18.87 -20.85
CA HIS A 199 -13.22 19.38 -22.18
C HIS A 199 -14.59 18.89 -22.63
N PHE A 200 -15.36 19.77 -23.25
CA PHE A 200 -16.61 19.44 -23.92
C PHE A 200 -16.68 20.26 -25.21
N GLU A 201 -16.78 19.57 -26.35
CA GLU A 201 -16.58 20.15 -27.68
C GLU A 201 -15.25 20.92 -27.79
N ASN A 202 -15.30 22.23 -28.07
CA ASN A 202 -14.14 23.12 -28.16
C ASN A 202 -13.85 23.90 -26.86
N ILE A 203 -14.59 23.63 -25.78
CA ILE A 203 -14.47 24.36 -24.52
C ILE A 203 -13.64 23.55 -23.53
N LYS A 204 -12.51 24.12 -23.11
CA LYS A 204 -11.62 23.59 -22.07
C LYS A 204 -11.82 24.42 -20.80
N SER A 205 -12.15 23.77 -19.69
CA SER A 205 -12.42 24.43 -18.42
C SER A 205 -11.49 23.92 -17.34
N SER A 206 -10.86 24.84 -16.60
CA SER A 206 -10.00 24.54 -15.45
C SER A 206 -10.46 25.37 -14.25
N GLY A 207 -11.11 24.72 -13.29
CA GLY A 207 -11.69 25.36 -12.11
C GLY A 207 -13.02 24.71 -11.72
N ILE A 208 -13.25 24.49 -10.42
CA ILE A 208 -14.35 23.69 -9.88
C ILE A 208 -15.73 24.15 -10.38
N GLU A 209 -15.98 25.46 -10.40
CA GLU A 209 -17.24 26.05 -10.87
C GLU A 209 -17.41 25.90 -12.39
N SER A 210 -16.37 26.20 -13.16
CA SER A 210 -16.38 26.07 -14.62
C SER A 210 -16.56 24.62 -15.08
N VAL A 211 -15.94 23.66 -14.39
CA VAL A 211 -16.09 22.22 -14.59
C VAL A 211 -17.54 21.82 -14.32
N SER A 212 -18.12 22.30 -13.22
CA SER A 212 -19.51 21.99 -12.83
C SER A 212 -20.53 22.53 -13.84
N ASN A 213 -20.31 23.75 -14.33
CA ASN A 213 -21.13 24.35 -15.38
C ASN A 213 -21.05 23.58 -16.70
N LEU A 214 -19.85 23.11 -17.07
CA LEU A 214 -19.65 22.30 -18.29
C LEU A 214 -20.37 20.95 -18.19
N PHE A 215 -20.35 20.33 -17.00
CA PHE A 215 -21.13 19.12 -16.74
C PHE A 215 -22.64 19.39 -16.85
N SER A 216 -23.14 20.47 -16.25
CA SER A 216 -24.55 20.86 -16.33
C SER A 216 -25.00 21.08 -17.79
N GLN A 217 -24.18 21.74 -18.60
CA GLN A 217 -24.45 21.93 -20.03
C GLN A 217 -24.52 20.60 -20.79
N TYR A 218 -23.54 19.70 -20.57
CA TYR A 218 -23.57 18.38 -21.16
C TYR A 218 -24.83 17.62 -20.77
N PHE A 219 -25.14 17.51 -19.48
CA PHE A 219 -26.31 16.76 -19.02
C PHE A 219 -27.61 17.33 -19.58
N ASN A 220 -27.76 18.67 -19.61
CA ASN A 220 -28.92 19.31 -20.22
C ASN A 220 -29.08 18.95 -21.72
N SER A 221 -27.98 18.67 -22.44
CA SER A 221 -28.04 18.25 -23.84
C SER A 221 -28.50 16.81 -24.05
N VAL A 222 -28.32 15.94 -23.04
CA VAL A 222 -28.68 14.51 -23.14
C VAL A 222 -30.10 14.23 -22.67
N TYR A 223 -30.69 15.12 -21.86
CA TYR A 223 -32.07 14.99 -21.43
C TYR A 223 -33.03 15.55 -22.49
N VAL A 224 -34.03 14.73 -22.83
CA VAL A 224 -35.12 15.16 -23.71
C VAL A 224 -36.03 16.10 -22.91
N PRO A 225 -36.37 17.30 -23.43
CA PRO A 225 -37.36 18.18 -22.79
C PRO A 225 -38.68 17.42 -22.63
N PRO A 226 -39.39 17.59 -21.51
CA PRO A 226 -40.68 16.93 -21.33
C PRO A 226 -41.62 17.36 -22.46
N LEU A 227 -42.11 16.39 -23.24
CA LEU A 227 -43.20 16.60 -24.17
C LEU A 227 -44.35 17.20 -23.35
N SER A 228 -44.83 18.37 -23.78
CA SER A 228 -45.99 19.03 -23.21
C SER A 228 -47.22 18.15 -23.41
N ILE A 229 -47.44 17.24 -22.46
CA ILE A 229 -48.65 16.43 -22.35
C ILE A 229 -49.51 17.14 -21.32
N ASP A 230 -50.48 17.91 -21.81
CA ASP A 230 -51.66 18.31 -21.05
C ASP A 230 -52.43 17.05 -20.64
N SER A 231 -52.14 16.53 -19.45
CA SER A 231 -53.10 15.79 -18.60
C SER A 231 -52.48 15.45 -17.25
N PRO A 232 -53.25 15.56 -16.14
CA PRO A 232 -52.74 15.39 -14.80
C PRO A 232 -52.49 13.90 -14.52
N SER A 233 -51.25 13.46 -14.72
CA SER A 233 -50.77 12.18 -14.24
C SER A 233 -50.03 12.41 -12.92
N SER A 234 -50.48 11.70 -11.89
CA SER A 234 -49.96 11.74 -10.52
C SER A 234 -48.52 11.22 -10.49
N PHE A 235 -47.56 12.14 -10.64
CA PHE A 235 -46.17 11.84 -10.31
C PHE A 235 -46.02 11.85 -8.79
N LEU A 236 -45.63 10.70 -8.24
CA LEU A 236 -45.20 10.56 -6.86
C LEU A 236 -44.01 11.49 -6.61
N CYS A 237 -44.26 12.58 -5.89
CA CYS A 237 -43.23 13.39 -5.27
C CYS A 237 -42.61 12.54 -4.16
N HIS A 238 -41.45 11.95 -4.42
CA HIS A 238 -40.62 11.44 -3.35
C HIS A 238 -39.74 12.59 -2.88
N ASP A 239 -40.20 13.26 -1.82
CA ASP A 239 -39.37 14.18 -1.06
C ASP A 239 -38.24 13.39 -0.40
N LEU A 240 -37.01 13.91 -0.50
CA LEU A 240 -35.88 13.43 0.28
C LEU A 240 -36.15 13.76 1.76
N PRO A 241 -35.87 12.83 2.70
CA PRO A 241 -36.01 13.14 4.11
C PRO A 241 -34.96 14.18 4.51
N SER A 242 -35.42 15.33 4.96
CA SER A 242 -34.59 16.35 5.59
C SER A 242 -33.98 15.80 6.88
N THR A 243 -32.65 15.91 6.99
CA THR A 243 -31.95 16.11 8.27
C THR A 243 -30.92 17.20 8.08
#